data_AF-A0A6C1NG44-F1
#
_entry.id   AF-A0A6C1NG44-F1
#
_cell.length_a   1.000
_cell.length_b   1.000
_cell.length_c   1.000
_cell.angle_alpha   90.00
_cell.angle_beta   90.00
_cell.angle_gamma   90.00
#
_symmetry.space_group_name_H-M   'P 1'
#
loop_
_entity.id
_entity.type
_entity.pdbx_description
1 polymer ?
#
loop_
_entity_poly.entity_id
_entity_poly.type
_entity_poly.pdbx_seq_one_letter_code
_entity_poly.pdbx_strand_id
1 'polypeptide(L)'
;MKSLTSHYDSLFLHVVTKAIVPLIQIFALYVITHGHYSPGGGFQGGVMMAASILLLRITLGEASYRRFPREAGLAIAGVATLLFCLLGFASVVFGGNFLEYGMAVPGADPVRLRYWGIFWAEVFIGFLVWGALVAIYDALVTGGVE
;
A
#
# COMPACT_ATOMS: atom_id res chain seq x y z
N MET A 1 16.04 10.24 -25.80
CA MET A 1 14.93 10.31 -24.83
C MET A 1 15.45 11.07 -23.62
N LYS A 2 15.10 12.35 -23.43
CA LYS A 2 15.48 13.08 -22.21
C LYS A 2 14.74 12.40 -21.06
N SER A 3 15.50 11.84 -20.11
CA SER A 3 14.95 11.22 -18.91
C SER A 3 13.94 12.19 -18.27
N LEU A 4 12.72 11.72 -18.00
CA LEU A 4 11.68 12.46 -17.29
C LEU A 4 12.10 12.81 -15.84
N THR A 5 13.29 12.38 -15.40
CA THR A 5 13.93 12.81 -14.15
C THR A 5 14.58 14.19 -14.31
N SER A 6 13.81 15.22 -14.67
CA SER A 6 14.27 16.60 -14.54
C SER A 6 14.35 16.93 -13.05
N HIS A 7 15.56 17.12 -12.52
CA HIS A 7 15.74 17.60 -11.15
C HIS A 7 15.11 19.00 -11.06
N TYR A 8 14.02 19.14 -10.30
CA TYR A 8 13.55 20.47 -9.92
C TYR A 8 14.47 20.96 -8.80
N ASP A 9 15.54 21.67 -9.16
CA ASP A 9 16.46 22.32 -8.23
C ASP A 9 15.75 23.50 -7.51
N SER A 10 14.81 23.15 -6.63
CA SER A 10 14.11 24.08 -5.77
C SER A 10 14.27 23.64 -4.33
N LEU A 11 15.05 24.41 -3.58
CA LEU A 11 15.22 24.24 -2.14
C LEU A 11 13.86 24.19 -1.42
N PHE A 12 12.90 24.99 -1.90
CA PHE A 12 11.54 25.02 -1.37
C PHE A 12 10.84 23.65 -1.53
N LEU A 13 10.85 23.05 -2.73
CA LEU A 13 10.25 21.74 -2.97
C LEU A 13 10.88 20.64 -2.10
N HIS A 14 12.20 20.68 -1.93
CA HIS A 14 12.92 19.70 -1.13
C HIS A 14 12.55 19.76 0.35
N VAL A 15 12.46 20.98 0.90
CA VAL A 15 12.09 21.21 2.32
C VAL A 15 10.63 20.81 2.55
N VAL A 16 9.71 21.29 1.70
CA VAL A 16 8.27 21.01 1.82
C VAL A 16 7.99 19.52 1.68
N THR A 17 8.63 18.83 0.74
CA THR A 17 8.44 17.39 0.53
C THR A 17 8.86 16.58 1.76
N LYS A 18 10.01 16.91 2.37
CA LYS A 18 10.47 16.25 3.59
C LYS A 18 9.50 16.41 4.76
N ALA A 19 8.78 17.52 4.83
CA ALA A 19 7.80 17.77 5.88
C ALA A 19 6.45 17.09 5.57
N ILE A 20 5.97 17.12 4.33
CA ILE A 20 4.64 16.63 3.96
C ILE A 20 4.59 15.10 3.82
N VAL A 21 5.63 14.45 3.30
CA VAL A 21 5.64 12.99 3.13
C VAL A 21 5.29 12.21 4.41
N PRO A 22 5.91 12.47 5.58
CA PRO A 22 5.53 11.75 6.80
C PRO A 22 4.09 12.06 7.23
N LEU A 23 3.59 13.27 6.99
CA LEU A 23 2.20 13.63 7.30
C LEU A 23 1.20 12.85 6.43
N ILE A 24 1.48 12.73 5.13
CA ILE A 24 0.69 11.90 4.21
C ILE A 24 0.69 10.44 4.69
N GLN A 25 1.86 9.91 5.06
CA GLN A 25 1.99 8.51 5.49
C GLN A 25 1.23 8.23 6.79
N ILE A 26 1.32 9.11 7.79
CA ILE A 26 0.56 8.97 9.03
C ILE A 26 -0.94 9.01 8.75
N PHE A 27 -1.40 9.97 7.95
CA PHE A 27 -2.81 10.08 7.62
C PHE A 27 -3.31 8.90 6.77
N ALA A 28 -2.49 8.39 5.86
CA ALA A 28 -2.80 7.20 5.08
C ALA A 28 -2.94 5.96 5.98
N LEU A 29 -2.05 5.77 6.96
CA LEU A 29 -2.17 4.68 7.94
C LEU A 29 -3.46 4.79 8.77
N TYR A 30 -3.87 6.00 9.15
CA TYR A 30 -5.17 6.24 9.77
C TYR A 30 -6.32 5.80 8.86
N VAL A 31 -6.32 6.20 7.57
CA VAL A 31 -7.36 5.84 6.59
C VAL A 31 -7.45 4.33 6.37
N ILE A 32 -6.31 3.62 6.32
CA ILE A 32 -6.27 2.16 6.19
C ILE A 32 -6.87 1.49 7.42
N THR A 33 -6.43 1.91 8.62
CA THR A 33 -6.81 1.25 9.87
C THR A 33 -8.23 1.56 10.35
N HIS A 34 -8.88 2.59 9.83
CA HIS A 34 -10.24 2.99 10.22
C HIS A 34 -11.29 2.78 9.13
N GLY A 35 -10.90 2.21 7.98
CA GLY A 35 -11.77 2.06 6.81
C GLY A 35 -13.02 1.21 7.03
N HIS A 36 -13.05 0.39 8.08
CA HIS A 36 -14.20 -0.44 8.44
C HIS A 36 -15.28 0.28 9.27
N TYR A 37 -15.06 1.53 9.67
CA TYR A 37 -16.11 2.37 10.30
C TYR A 37 -16.22 3.79 9.77
N SER A 38 -15.28 4.23 8.93
CA SER A 38 -15.28 5.57 8.34
C SER A 38 -15.15 5.48 6.81
N PRO A 39 -15.56 6.51 6.07
CA PRO A 39 -15.24 6.61 4.65
C PRO A 39 -13.73 6.54 4.46
N GLY A 40 -13.26 5.57 3.67
CA GLY A 40 -11.84 5.25 3.67
C GLY A 40 -11.56 3.84 3.17
N GLY A 41 -10.47 3.27 3.66
CA GLY A 41 -10.07 1.89 3.41
C GLY A 41 -8.65 1.73 2.89
N GLY A 42 -8.29 0.47 2.70
CA GLY A 42 -7.04 0.01 2.13
C GLY A 42 -6.75 0.67 0.80
N PHE A 43 -7.70 0.68 -0.13
CA PHE A 43 -7.45 1.25 -1.45
C PHE A 43 -7.05 2.73 -1.39
N GLN A 44 -7.86 3.56 -0.73
CA GLN A 44 -7.64 5.00 -0.67
C GLN A 44 -6.35 5.32 0.11
N GLY A 45 -6.15 4.68 1.27
CA GLY A 45 -4.93 4.86 2.04
C GLY A 45 -3.68 4.34 1.31
N GLY A 46 -3.79 3.25 0.56
CA GLY A 46 -2.73 2.72 -0.30
C GLY A 46 -2.34 3.70 -1.41
N VAL A 47 -3.33 4.35 -2.06
CA VAL A 47 -3.08 5.43 -3.03
C VAL A 47 -2.32 6.58 -2.40
N MET A 48 -2.67 6.98 -1.18
CA MET A 48 -1.99 8.06 -0.45
C MET A 48 -0.55 7.68 -0.08
N MET A 49 -0.32 6.45 0.37
CA MET A 49 1.02 5.91 0.61
C MET A 49 1.86 5.95 -0.67
N ALA A 50 1.30 5.51 -1.80
CA ALA A 50 1.97 5.58 -3.11
C ALA A 50 2.28 7.02 -3.52
N ALA A 51 1.33 7.94 -3.37
CA ALA A 51 1.54 9.36 -3.67
C ALA A 51 2.71 9.96 -2.86
N SER A 52 2.88 9.55 -1.60
CA SER A 52 4.01 9.98 -0.77
C SER A 52 5.37 9.55 -1.35
N ILE A 53 5.44 8.34 -1.91
CA ILE A 53 6.67 7.81 -2.53
C ILE A 53 6.90 8.45 -3.91
N LEU A 54 5.86 8.60 -4.72
CA LEU A 54 5.92 9.30 -6.01
C LEU A 54 6.39 10.75 -5.84
N LEU A 55 5.96 11.44 -4.77
CA LEU A 55 6.46 12.77 -4.46
C LEU A 55 7.98 12.77 -4.20
N LEU A 56 8.50 11.76 -3.49
CA LEU A 56 9.95 11.58 -3.32
C LEU A 56 10.65 11.30 -4.65
N ARG A 57 10.05 10.48 -5.53
CA ARG A 57 10.60 10.18 -6.87
C ARG A 57 10.75 11.44 -7.70
N ILE A 58 9.70 12.27 -7.76
CA ILE A 58 9.67 13.50 -8.55
C ILE A 58 10.64 14.56 -8.00
N THR A 59 10.73 14.70 -6.67
CA THR A 59 11.55 15.75 -6.05
C THR A 59 13.01 15.38 -5.87
N LEU A 60 13.32 14.14 -5.49
CA LEU A 60 14.68 13.69 -5.21
C LEU A 60 15.32 12.95 -6.40
N GLY A 61 14.53 12.56 -7.40
CA GLY A 61 15.02 11.75 -8.51
C GLY A 61 15.67 10.45 -8.04
N GLU A 62 16.87 10.16 -8.53
CA GLU A 62 17.61 8.94 -8.20
C GLU A 62 17.90 8.77 -6.68
N ALA A 63 18.04 9.88 -5.95
CA ALA A 63 18.29 9.81 -4.51
C ALA A 63 17.11 9.21 -3.72
N SER A 64 15.90 9.19 -4.29
CA SER A 64 14.72 8.55 -3.69
C SER A 64 14.87 7.03 -3.60
N TYR A 65 15.57 6.38 -4.53
CA TYR A 65 15.70 4.91 -4.56
C TYR A 65 16.52 4.35 -3.40
N ARG A 66 17.36 5.19 -2.78
CA ARG A 66 18.03 4.82 -1.51
C ARG A 66 17.07 4.66 -0.34
N ARG A 67 15.89 5.31 -0.39
CA ARG A 67 14.85 5.23 0.66
C ARG A 67 13.78 4.20 0.34
N PHE A 68 13.43 4.07 -0.93
CA PHE A 68 12.47 3.09 -1.42
C PHE A 68 13.03 2.47 -2.71
N PRO A 69 13.65 1.28 -2.65
CA PRO A 69 14.22 0.60 -3.81
C PRO A 69 13.19 0.31 -4.90
N ARG A 70 13.63 0.06 -6.14
CA ARG A 70 12.74 -0.18 -7.30
C ARG A 70 11.89 -1.44 -7.10
N GLU A 71 12.53 -2.47 -6.56
CA GLU A 71 11.97 -3.80 -6.34
C GLU A 71 10.99 -3.82 -5.16
N ALA A 72 11.10 -2.84 -4.25
CA ALA A 72 10.31 -2.81 -3.03
C ALA A 72 8.81 -2.68 -3.31
N GLY A 73 8.42 -1.91 -4.34
CA GLY A 73 7.01 -1.76 -4.71
C GLY A 73 6.38 -3.09 -5.11
N LEU A 74 7.05 -3.83 -6.01
CA LEU A 74 6.58 -5.13 -6.48
C LEU A 74 6.58 -6.18 -5.36
N ALA A 75 7.64 -6.21 -4.53
CA ALA A 75 7.73 -7.11 -3.39
C ALA A 75 6.61 -6.88 -2.37
N ILE A 76 6.35 -5.62 -2.00
CA ILE A 76 5.26 -5.24 -1.09
C ILE A 76 3.91 -5.68 -1.68
N ALA A 77 3.68 -5.40 -2.96
CA ALA A 77 2.44 -5.79 -3.63
C ALA A 77 2.24 -7.31 -3.60
N GLY A 78 3.26 -8.08 -3.99
CA GLY A 78 3.20 -9.54 -4.02
C GLY A 78 2.96 -10.16 -2.64
N VAL A 79 3.70 -9.70 -1.61
CA VAL A 79 3.51 -10.18 -0.23
C VAL A 79 2.12 -9.82 0.29
N ALA A 80 1.63 -8.61 0.02
CA ALA A 80 0.31 -8.18 0.46
C ALA A 80 -0.82 -8.97 -0.22
N THR A 81 -0.71 -9.25 -1.52
CA THR A 81 -1.64 -10.14 -2.25
C THR A 81 -1.63 -11.54 -1.64
N LEU A 82 -0.45 -12.10 -1.38
CA LEU A 82 -0.34 -13.42 -0.76
C LEU A 82 -1.02 -13.46 0.61
N LEU A 83 -0.79 -12.46 1.47
CA LEU A 83 -1.41 -12.36 2.79
C LEU A 83 -2.94 -12.22 2.69
N PHE A 84 -3.44 -11.44 1.74
CA PHE A 84 -4.88 -11.33 1.47
C PHE A 84 -5.48 -12.68 1.04
N CYS A 85 -4.81 -13.40 0.13
CA CYS A 85 -5.24 -14.74 -0.26
C CYS A 85 -5.26 -15.70 0.92
N LEU A 86 -4.20 -15.74 1.73
CA LEU A 86 -4.11 -16.59 2.93
C LEU A 86 -5.23 -16.27 3.92
N LEU A 87 -5.53 -14.98 4.13
CA LEU A 87 -6.65 -14.55 4.97
C LEU A 87 -7.99 -15.08 4.45
N GLY A 88 -8.23 -15.01 3.14
CA GLY A 88 -9.46 -15.52 2.54
C GLY A 88 -9.57 -17.05 2.55
N PHE A 89 -8.44 -17.77 2.46
CA PHE A 89 -8.41 -19.23 2.58
C PHE A 89 -8.54 -19.74 4.02
N ALA A 90 -8.36 -18.89 5.03
CA ALA A 90 -8.44 -19.30 6.44
C ALA A 90 -9.77 -19.98 6.80
N SER A 91 -10.90 -19.50 6.26
CA SER A 91 -12.23 -20.11 6.44
C SER A 91 -12.42 -21.41 5.67
N VAL A 92 -11.76 -21.54 4.51
CA VAL A 92 -11.84 -22.75 3.67
C VAL A 92 -11.24 -23.97 4.35
N VAL A 93 -10.16 -23.77 5.13
CA VAL A 93 -9.52 -24.83 5.93
C VAL A 93 -10.51 -25.50 6.90
N PHE A 94 -11.54 -24.76 7.33
CA PHE A 94 -12.55 -25.24 8.28
C PHE A 94 -13.93 -25.48 7.63
N GLY A 95 -13.98 -25.61 6.31
CA GLY A 95 -15.22 -25.95 5.57
C GLY A 95 -16.13 -24.75 5.26
N GLY A 96 -15.67 -23.52 5.49
CA GLY A 96 -16.35 -22.30 5.04
C GLY A 96 -16.01 -21.92 3.59
N ASN A 97 -16.64 -20.87 3.08
CA ASN A 97 -16.32 -20.30 1.78
C ASN A 97 -15.12 -19.34 1.85
N PHE A 98 -14.51 -19.02 0.70
CA PHE A 98 -13.44 -18.00 0.62
C PHE A 98 -13.93 -16.64 1.16
N LEU A 99 -13.13 -16.00 2.02
CA LEU A 99 -13.45 -14.75 2.74
C LEU A 99 -14.64 -14.83 3.71
N GLU A 100 -15.11 -16.04 4.05
CA GLU A 100 -16.13 -16.24 5.08
C GLU A 100 -15.52 -16.16 6.49
N TYR A 101 -15.05 -14.96 6.88
CA TYR A 101 -14.26 -14.74 8.09
C TYR A 101 -14.89 -15.30 9.37
N GLY A 102 -16.22 -15.31 9.48
CA GLY A 102 -16.93 -15.84 10.65
C GLY A 102 -16.71 -17.34 10.90
N MET A 103 -16.21 -18.07 9.91
CA MET A 103 -15.89 -19.51 9.97
C MET A 103 -14.37 -19.77 10.02
N ALA A 104 -13.54 -18.71 10.08
CA ALA A 104 -12.08 -18.85 10.05
C ALA A 104 -11.49 -19.52 11.29
N VAL A 105 -12.20 -19.53 12.43
CA VAL A 105 -11.77 -20.21 13.66
C VAL A 105 -12.99 -20.88 14.30
N PRO A 106 -13.10 -22.22 14.29
CA PRO A 106 -14.19 -22.94 14.95
C PRO A 106 -14.26 -22.62 16.45
N GLY A 107 -15.47 -22.35 16.95
CA GLY A 107 -15.71 -22.07 18.37
C GLY A 107 -15.40 -20.64 18.82
N ALA A 108 -14.87 -19.77 17.94
CA ALA A 108 -14.74 -18.34 18.22
C ALA A 108 -16.03 -17.58 17.84
N ASP A 109 -16.19 -16.38 18.41
CA ASP A 109 -17.32 -15.49 18.10
C ASP A 109 -17.27 -15.02 16.63
N PRO A 110 -18.26 -15.38 15.78
CA PRO A 110 -18.26 -15.03 14.37
C PRO A 110 -18.28 -13.53 14.09
N VAL A 111 -18.89 -12.72 14.97
CA VAL A 111 -18.95 -11.27 14.79
C VAL A 111 -17.57 -10.66 14.96
N ARG A 112 -16.86 -11.05 16.02
CA ARG A 112 -15.47 -10.65 16.25
C ARG A 112 -14.53 -11.10 15.13
N LEU A 113 -14.70 -12.31 14.61
CA LEU A 113 -13.89 -12.80 13.49
C LEU A 113 -14.11 -11.98 12.22
N ARG A 114 -15.37 -11.63 11.89
CA ARG A 114 -15.68 -10.76 10.74
C ARG A 114 -15.06 -9.38 10.87
N TYR A 115 -15.15 -8.79 12.05
CA TYR A 115 -14.55 -7.50 12.36
C TYR A 115 -13.04 -7.50 12.07
N TRP A 116 -12.30 -8.47 12.62
CA TRP A 116 -10.85 -8.55 12.43
C TRP A 116 -10.47 -8.99 11.02
N GLY A 117 -11.26 -9.86 10.40
CA GLY A 117 -11.07 -10.28 9.01
C GLY A 117 -11.16 -9.09 8.05
N ILE A 118 -12.17 -8.24 8.20
CA ILE A 118 -12.31 -7.02 7.38
C ILE A 118 -11.14 -6.07 7.65
N PHE A 119 -10.78 -5.83 8.92
CA PHE A 119 -9.64 -4.97 9.26
C PHE A 119 -8.33 -5.41 8.58
N TRP A 120 -7.99 -6.70 8.68
CA TRP A 120 -6.77 -7.23 8.05
C TRP A 120 -6.86 -7.23 6.52
N ALA A 121 -8.04 -7.48 5.95
CA ALA A 121 -8.25 -7.36 4.52
C ALA A 121 -7.96 -5.93 4.02
N GLU A 122 -8.47 -4.91 4.70
CA GLU A 122 -8.19 -3.50 4.38
C GLU A 122 -6.69 -3.18 4.49
N VAL A 123 -6.01 -3.68 5.53
CA VAL A 123 -4.56 -3.51 5.67
C VAL A 123 -3.82 -4.12 4.49
N PHE A 124 -4.09 -5.38 4.14
CA PHE A 124 -3.41 -6.05 3.02
C PHE A 124 -3.72 -5.39 1.68
N ILE A 125 -4.96 -4.99 1.43
CA ILE A 125 -5.33 -4.23 0.23
C ILE A 125 -4.56 -2.91 0.18
N GLY A 126 -4.38 -2.22 1.31
CA GLY A 126 -3.61 -0.97 1.35
C GLY A 126 -2.15 -1.13 0.98
N PHE A 127 -1.48 -2.16 1.49
CA PHE A 127 -0.10 -2.47 1.08
C PHE A 127 -0.02 -2.91 -0.38
N LEU A 128 -0.99 -3.71 -0.86
CA LEU A 128 -1.08 -4.11 -2.26
C LEU A 128 -1.14 -2.89 -3.18
N VAL A 129 -2.09 -1.99 -2.94
CA VAL A 129 -2.28 -0.78 -3.76
C VAL A 129 -1.06 0.14 -3.67
N TRP A 130 -0.50 0.32 -2.47
CA TRP A 130 0.73 1.10 -2.28
C TRP A 130 1.87 0.57 -3.15
N GLY A 131 2.20 -0.72 -3.01
CA GLY A 131 3.28 -1.35 -3.74
C GLY A 131 3.06 -1.34 -5.25
N ALA A 132 1.84 -1.70 -5.69
CA ALA A 132 1.50 -1.79 -7.10
C ALA A 132 1.59 -0.43 -7.81
N LEU A 133 1.09 0.64 -7.21
CA LEU A 133 1.15 1.97 -7.82
C LEU A 133 2.57 2.53 -7.91
N VAL A 134 3.42 2.26 -6.91
CA VAL A 134 4.84 2.63 -6.99
C VAL A 134 5.55 1.82 -8.08
N ALA A 135 5.29 0.51 -8.16
CA ALA A 135 5.87 -0.36 -9.19
C ALA A 135 5.43 0.07 -10.60
N ILE A 136 4.15 0.39 -10.80
CA ILE A 136 3.63 0.90 -12.07
C ILE A 136 4.32 2.21 -12.43
N TYR A 137 4.46 3.15 -11.49
CA TYR A 137 5.15 4.41 -11.75
C TYR A 137 6.61 4.19 -12.14
N ASP A 138 7.35 3.38 -11.39
CA ASP A 138 8.78 3.10 -11.66
C ASP A 138 8.95 2.39 -13.03
N ALA A 139 8.02 1.50 -13.40
CA ALA A 139 8.00 0.85 -14.72
C ALA A 139 7.71 1.84 -15.86
N LEU A 140 6.78 2.78 -15.65
CA LEU A 140 6.47 3.81 -16.65
C LEU A 140 7.64 4.78 -16.87
N VAL A 141 8.36 5.15 -15.80
CA VAL A 141 9.51 6.05 -15.89
C VAL A 141 10.71 5.40 -16.59
N THR A 142 10.88 4.08 -16.47
CA THR A 142 11.97 3.33 -17.13
C THR A 142 11.62 2.83 -18.53
N GLY A 143 10.33 2.87 -18.91
CA GLY A 143 9.87 2.31 -20.18
C GLY A 143 9.75 0.78 -20.16
N GLY A 144 9.65 0.17 -18.98
CA GLY A 144 9.50 -1.28 -18.81
C GLY A 144 10.78 -2.10 -19.09
N VAL A 145 11.93 -1.44 -19.15
CA VAL A 145 13.24 -2.08 -19.32
C VAL A 145 13.99 -1.92 -18.00
N GLU A 146 14.05 -2.99 -17.21
CA GLU A 146 14.98 -3.11 -16.08
C GLU A 146 16.40 -3.39 -16.59
#